data_AF-A0AAW5TYZ7-F1
#
_entry.id   AF-A0AAW5TYZ7-F1
#
_cell.length_a   1.000
_cell.length_b   1.000
_cell.length_c   1.000
_cell.angle_alpha   90.00
_cell.angle_beta   90.00
_cell.angle_gamma   90.00
#
_symmetry.space_group_name_H-M   'P 1'
#
loop_
_entity.id
_entity.type
_entity.pdbx_description
1 polymer ?
#
loop_
_entity_poly.entity_id
_entity_poly.type
_entity_poly.pdbx_seq_one_letter_code
_entity_poly.pdbx_strand_id
1 'polypeptide(L)' 'MKTLLFIGGIGMQEVLLIALVILLFFGGKKIPELMKGLGKGIKSFKEGMSEVTKDMEDEKKDGNKSELLGSSRPAADDNH' A
#
# COMPACT_ATOMS: atom_id res chain seq x y z
N MET A 1 11.92 36.18 -28.09
CA MET A 1 10.74 36.22 -27.18
C MET A 1 10.42 34.81 -26.68
N LYS A 2 11.20 34.28 -25.72
CA LYS A 2 10.96 32.97 -25.06
C LYS A 2 11.17 33.03 -23.53
N THR A 3 11.64 34.18 -23.04
CA THR A 3 12.01 34.43 -21.65
C THR A 3 10.82 34.59 -20.71
N LEU A 4 9.59 34.71 -21.23
CA LEU A 4 8.38 34.88 -20.42
C LEU A 4 7.74 33.55 -19.96
N LEU A 5 8.17 32.40 -20.49
CA LEU A 5 7.66 31.08 -20.07
C LEU A 5 8.26 30.64 -18.72
N PHE A 6 9.48 31.09 -18.40
CA PHE A 6 10.25 30.64 -17.24
C PHE A 6 9.84 31.24 -15.88
N ILE A 7 9.02 32.30 -15.83
CA ILE A 7 8.74 33.04 -14.57
C ILE A 7 7.41 32.60 -13.91
N GLY A 8 6.56 31.82 -14.58
CA GLY A 8 5.22 31.45 -14.09
C GLY A 8 5.06 30.08 -13.44
N GLY A 9 6.15 29.31 -13.32
CA GLY A 9 6.12 27.89 -12.95
C GLY A 9 6.55 27.02 -14.12
N ILE A 10 7.02 25.79 -13.81
CA ILE A 10 7.41 24.84 -14.85
C ILE A 10 6.15 24.47 -15.63
N GLY A 11 6.00 25.05 -16.81
CA GLY A 11 4.90 24.75 -17.71
C GLY A 11 5.04 23.34 -18.28
N MET A 12 3.93 22.81 -18.79
CA MET A 12 3.89 21.50 -19.46
C MET A 12 4.97 21.38 -20.55
N GLN A 13 5.29 22.50 -21.21
CA GLN A 13 6.31 22.55 -22.25
C GLN A 13 7.74 22.38 -21.72
N GLU A 14 8.12 22.98 -20.58
CA GLU A 14 9.42 22.72 -19.97
C GLU A 14 9.53 21.29 -19.45
N VAL A 15 8.49 20.75 -18.81
CA VAL A 15 8.47 19.36 -18.34
C VAL A 15 8.67 18.39 -19.51
N LEU A 16 7.98 18.61 -20.63
CA LEU A 16 8.14 17.81 -21.85
C LEU A 16 9.56 17.90 -22.42
N LEU A 17 10.17 19.09 -22.42
CA LEU A 17 11.55 19.28 -22.89
C LEU A 17 12.54 18.53 -22.01
N ILE A 18 12.40 18.62 -20.68
CA ILE A 18 13.27 17.90 -19.72
C ILE A 18 13.07 16.38 -19.88
N ALA A 19 11.82 15.92 -19.96
CA ALA A 19 11.50 14.51 -20.17
C ALA A 19 12.10 14.00 -21.49
N LEU A 20 12.06 14.79 -22.56
CA LEU A 20 12.65 14.44 -23.85
C LEU A 20 14.17 14.33 -23.78
N VAL A 21 14.83 15.24 -23.07
CA VAL A 21 16.28 15.17 -22.83
C VAL A 21 16.63 13.90 -22.07
N ILE A 22 15.95 13.61 -20.96
CA ILE A 22 16.15 12.37 -20.19
C ILE A 22 15.88 11.14 -21.07
N LEU A 23 14.85 11.17 -21.91
CA LEU A 23 14.52 10.09 -22.84
C LEU A 23 15.60 9.88 -23.91
N LEU A 24 16.29 10.93 -24.35
CA LEU A 24 17.42 10.84 -25.30
C LEU A 24 18.66 10.23 -24.62
N PHE A 25 18.97 10.64 -23.39
CA PHE A 25 20.14 10.14 -22.65
C PHE A 25 19.95 8.70 -22.14
N PHE A 26 18.80 8.39 -21.56
CA PHE A 26 18.50 7.07 -20.99
C PHE A 26 17.84 6.12 -22.00
N GLY A 27 17.27 6.65 -23.08
CA GLY A 27 16.48 5.88 -24.04
C GLY A 27 15.08 5.54 -23.54
N GLY A 28 14.12 5.39 -24.45
CA GLY A 28 12.73 5.02 -24.12
C GLY A 28 12.54 3.62 -23.53
N LYS A 29 13.58 2.77 -23.55
CA LYS A 29 13.53 1.41 -23.00
C LYS A 29 13.86 1.35 -21.51
N LYS A 30 14.64 2.29 -20.98
CA LYS A 30 15.08 2.27 -19.58
C LYS A 30 14.01 2.74 -18.60
N ILE A 31 13.19 3.73 -18.98
CA ILE A 31 12.09 4.21 -18.13
C ILE A 31 11.07 3.09 -17.81
N PRO A 32 10.54 2.32 -18.79
CA PRO A 32 9.60 1.23 -18.51
C PRO A 32 10.25 0.06 -17.73
N GLU A 33 11.52 -0.21 -17.98
CA GLU A 33 12.28 -1.27 -17.30
C GLU A 33 12.44 -0.95 -15.80
N LEU A 34 12.81 0.30 -15.49
CA LEU A 34 12.91 0.81 -14.11
C LEU A 34 11.54 0.89 -13.42
N MET A 35 10.51 1.38 -14.12
CA MET A 35 9.14 1.43 -13.59
C MET A 35 8.59 0.04 -13.25
N LYS A 36 8.85 -0.97 -14.09
CA LYS A 36 8.47 -2.36 -13.80
C LYS A 36 9.20 -2.91 -12.58
N GLY A 37 10.49 -2.60 -12.41
CA GLY A 37 11.27 -2.98 -11.23
C GLY A 37 10.75 -2.33 -9.95
N LEU A 38 10.57 -1.00 -9.97
CA LEU A 38 10.04 -0.23 -8.84
C LEU A 38 8.61 -0.66 -8.47
N GLY A 39 7.75 -0.87 -9.46
CA GLY A 39 6.37 -1.30 -9.26
C GLY A 39 6.26 -2.67 -8.59
N LYS A 40 7.13 -3.62 -8.98
CA LYS A 40 7.24 -4.91 -8.28
C LYS A 40 7.74 -4.74 -6.85
N GLY A 41 8.77 -3.91 -6.63
CA GLY A 41 9.31 -3.62 -5.30
C GLY A 41 8.27 -3.02 -4.35
N ILE A 42 7.53 -2.00 -4.81
CA ILE A 42 6.45 -1.37 -4.02
C ILE A 42 5.32 -2.38 -3.72
N LYS A 43 4.95 -3.22 -4.70
CA LYS A 43 3.92 -4.25 -4.50
C LYS A 43 4.34 -5.27 -3.44
N SER A 44 5.54 -5.83 -3.54
CA SER A 44 6.07 -6.78 -2.55
C SER A 44 6.25 -6.15 -1.17
N PHE A 45 6.68 -4.89 -1.11
CA PHE A 45 6.78 -4.15 0.15
C PHE A 45 5.42 -3.97 0.82
N LYS A 46 4.39 -3.60 0.05
CA LYS A 46 3.01 -3.44 0.55
C LYS A 46 2.40 -4.76 1.00
N GLU A 47 2.66 -5.84 0.27
CA GLU A 47 2.20 -7.20 0.61
C GLU A 47 2.82 -7.66 1.94
N GLY A 48 4.14 -7.59 2.08
CA GLY A 48 4.83 -7.96 3.32
C GLY A 48 4.40 -7.10 4.53
N MET A 49 4.21 -5.79 4.34
CA MET A 49 3.71 -4.92 5.41
C MET A 49 2.28 -5.28 5.85
N SER A 50 1.44 -5.71 4.90
CA SER A 50 0.05 -6.10 5.18
C SER A 50 -0.04 -7.44 5.91
N GLU A 51 0.87 -8.37 5.62
CA GLU A 51 1.01 -9.65 6.32
C GLU A 51 1.44 -9.41 7.77
N VAL A 52 2.50 -8.63 7.99
CA VAL A 52 2.97 -8.24 9.34
C VAL A 52 1.87 -7.55 10.15
N THR A 53 1.06 -6.69 9.53
CA THR A 53 -0.03 -6.00 10.22
C THR A 53 -1.15 -6.97 10.63
N LYS A 54 -1.47 -7.96 9.78
CA LYS A 54 -2.49 -8.97 10.09
C LYS A 54 -2.05 -9.91 11.20
N ASP A 55 -0.80 -10.36 11.17
CA ASP A 55 -0.25 -11.23 12.21
C ASP A 55 -0.30 -10.55 13.60
N MET A 56 -0.08 -9.22 13.64
CA MET A 56 -0.21 -8.42 14.85
C MET A 56 -1.67 -8.17 15.31
N GLU A 57 -2.65 -8.25 14.39
CA GLU A 57 -4.07 -8.12 14.72
C GLU A 57 -4.69 -9.45 15.17
N ASP A 58 -4.24 -10.58 14.61
CA ASP A 58 -4.73 -11.91 14.98
C ASP A 58 -4.18 -12.37 16.35
N GLU A 59 -2.95 -12.00 16.74
CA GLU A 59 -2.44 -12.25 18.10
C GLU A 59 -3.25 -11.53 19.21
N LYS A 60 -4.01 -10.48 18.88
CA LYS A 60 -4.87 -9.78 19.85
C LYS A 60 -6.29 -10.35 19.94
N LYS A 61 -6.69 -11.25 19.06
CA LYS A 61 -8.09 -11.70 18.94
C LYS A 61 -8.41 -13.02 19.64
N ASP A 62 -7.39 -13.77 20.08
CA ASP A 62 -7.56 -15.08 20.74
C ASP A 62 -7.62 -15.03 22.28
N GLY A 63 -7.75 -13.84 22.88
CA GLY A 63 -7.83 -13.66 24.34
C GLY A 63 -9.24 -13.59 24.96
N ASN A 64 -10.34 -13.60 24.19
CA ASN A 64 -11.66 -13.24 24.74
C ASN A 64 -12.86 -14.11 24.27
N LYS A 65 -12.69 -15.44 24.18
CA LYS A 65 -13.79 -16.35 23.79
C LYS A 65 -14.12 -17.47 24.78
N SER A 66 -13.55 -17.45 25.98
CA SER A 66 -13.73 -18.55 26.94
C SER A 66 -14.76 -18.29 28.07
N GLU A 67 -15.33 -17.09 28.21
CA GLU A 67 -16.22 -16.78 29.36
C GLU A 67 -17.74 -16.85 29.07
N LEU A 68 -18.19 -17.04 27.83
CA LEU A 68 -19.64 -16.97 27.49
C LEU A 68 -20.36 -18.31 27.36
N LEU A 69 -19.69 -19.45 27.60
CA LEU A 69 -20.29 -20.80 27.53
C LEU A 69 -20.54 -21.45 28.90
N GLY A 70 -20.46 -20.68 29.99
CA GLY A 70 -20.54 -21.19 31.36
C GLY A 70 -21.83 -20.92 32.14
N SER A 71 -22.89 -20.35 31.53
CA SER A 71 -24.12 -20.00 32.27
C SER A 71 -25.36 -20.86 31.97
N SER A 72 -25.28 -21.86 31.08
CA SER A 72 -26.34 -22.85 30.93
C SER A 72 -26.23 -23.95 32.00
N ARG A 73 -26.51 -23.58 33.26
CA ARG A 73 -26.90 -24.57 34.27
C ARG A 73 -28.21 -25.21 33.81
N PRO A 74 -28.31 -26.55 33.72
CA PRO A 74 -29.61 -27.20 33.54
C PRO A 74 -30.39 -26.96 34.84
N ALA A 75 -31.51 -26.26 34.75
CA ALA A 75 -32.48 -26.26 35.84
C ALA A 75 -32.98 -27.71 35.95
N ALA A 76 -32.49 -28.40 36.98
CA ALA A 76 -32.90 -29.73 37.33
C ALA A 76 -34.39 -29.70 37.66
N ASP A 77 -35.11 -30.54 36.93
CA ASP A 77 -36.26 -31.32 37.39
C ASP A 77 -36.20 -31.58 38.91
N ASP A 78 -36.99 -30.84 39.69
CA ASP A 78 -37.39 -31.22 41.04
C ASP A 78 -38.93 -31.26 41.13
N ASN A 79 -39.43 -32.47 40.92
CA ASN A 79 -40.77 -32.94 41.22
C ASN A 79 -41.05 -32.86 42.73
N HIS A 80 -42.04 -32.05 43.15
CA HIS A 80 -42.95 -32.40 44.25
C HIS A 80 -44.23 -31.59 44.29
#